data_AF-A0A1F1ZRT7-F1
#
_entry.id   AF-A0A1F1ZRT7-F1
#
_cell.length_a   1.000
_cell.length_b   1.000
_cell.length_c   1.000
_cell.angle_alpha   90.00
_cell.angle_beta   90.00
_cell.angle_gamma   90.00
#
_symmetry.space_group_name_H-M   'P 1'
#
loop_
_entity.id
_entity.type
_entity.pdbx_description
1 polymer ?
#
loop_
_entity_poly.entity_id
_entity_poly.type
_entity_poly.pdbx_seq_one_letter_code
_entity_poly.pdbx_strand_id
1 'polypeptide(L)' 'MSDKRARLADTIRKNQSVKKNDPVAVADTFANKGAVLDRRTTIYLSQDNWKALKLRSVEEGKNLSELVNDLVSDYLGKR' A
#
# COMPACT_ATOMS: atom_id res chain seq x y z
N MET A 1 1.73 -30.89 -0.61
CA MET A 1 2.14 -29.52 -1.01
C MET A 1 1.00 -28.59 -0.60
N SER A 2 1.02 -27.75 0.42
CA SER A 2 2.05 -27.26 1.35
C SER A 2 1.31 -26.83 2.63
N ASP A 3 1.80 -27.24 3.80
CA ASP A 3 1.28 -26.79 5.09
C ASP A 3 1.63 -25.31 5.29
N LYS A 4 0.68 -24.41 5.01
CA LYS A 4 0.82 -22.99 5.33
C LYS A 4 0.57 -22.77 6.83
N ARG A 5 1.54 -23.15 7.65
CA ARG A 5 1.61 -22.68 9.04
C ARG A 5 2.08 -21.23 9.00
N ALA A 6 1.18 -20.28 9.25
CA ALA A 6 1.56 -18.89 9.52
C ALA A 6 2.46 -18.89 10.76
N ARG A 7 3.77 -18.65 10.58
CA ARG A 7 4.73 -18.72 11.67
C ARG A 7 4.69 -17.41 12.42
N LEU A 8 4.68 -17.47 13.76
CA LEU A 8 4.89 -16.31 14.63
C LEU A 8 6.15 -15.51 14.24
N ALA A 9 7.18 -16.20 13.74
CA ALA A 9 8.39 -15.59 13.19
C ALA A 9 8.15 -14.66 11.99
N ASP A 10 7.13 -14.91 11.17
CA ASP A 10 6.78 -14.04 10.03
C ASP A 10 6.08 -12.75 10.50
N THR A 11 5.43 -12.79 11.67
CA THR A 11 4.74 -11.64 12.28
C THR A 11 5.71 -10.81 13.13
N ILE A 12 6.58 -11.46 13.90
CA ILE A 12 7.59 -10.82 14.74
C ILE A 12 8.82 -10.54 13.87
N ARG A 13 8.78 -9.46 13.07
CA ARG A 13 9.99 -8.99 12.38
C ARG A 13 11.02 -8.60 13.42
N LYS A 14 12.18 -9.26 13.38
CA LYS A 14 13.23 -9.24 14.42
C LYS A 14 13.72 -7.84 14.84
N ASN A 15 13.38 -6.75 14.16
CA ASN A 15 13.85 -5.39 14.46
C ASN A 15 12.84 -4.26 14.14
N GLN A 16 11.52 -4.49 14.22
CA GLN A 16 10.57 -3.38 14.06
C GLN A 16 10.12 -2.86 15.43
N SER A 17 10.90 -1.92 15.99
CA SER A 17 10.36 -1.03 17.00
C SER A 17 9.30 -0.18 16.31
N VAL A 18 8.02 -0.46 16.59
CA VAL A 18 6.96 0.51 16.28
C VAL A 18 7.31 1.73 17.11
N LYS A 19 7.87 2.77 16.49
CA LYS A 19 8.02 4.06 17.15
C LYS A 19 6.61 4.46 17.58
N LYS A 20 6.36 4.52 18.89
CA LYS A 20 5.16 5.18 19.41
C LYS A 20 5.27 6.62 18.94
N ASN A 21 4.50 6.99 17.92
CA ASN A 21 4.39 8.37 17.52
C ASN A 21 3.64 9.12 18.63
N ASP A 22 4.07 10.33 18.93
CA ASP A 22 3.37 11.19 19.87
C ASP A 22 1.92 11.41 19.39
N PRO A 23 0.94 11.44 20.31
CA PRO A 23 -0.46 11.61 19.96
C PRO A 23 -0.68 12.94 19.24
N VAL A 24 -1.16 12.86 18.00
CA VAL A 24 -1.43 14.01 17.15
C VAL A 24 -2.89 14.43 17.33
N ALA A 25 -3.13 15.74 17.48
CA ALA A 25 -4.48 16.29 17.54
C ALA A 25 -5.22 16.03 16.23
N VAL A 26 -6.53 15.72 16.32
CA VAL A 26 -7.35 15.34 15.17
C VAL A 26 -7.32 16.40 14.04
N ALA A 27 -7.28 17.68 14.39
CA ALA A 27 -7.17 18.78 13.43
C ALA A 27 -5.86 18.74 12.63
N ASP A 28 -4.75 18.37 13.26
CA ASP A 28 -3.41 18.31 12.65
C ASP A 28 -3.25 17.08 11.74
N THR A 29 -4.06 16.04 11.94
CA THR A 29 -4.11 14.86 11.06
C THR A 29 -4.67 15.20 9.68
N PHE A 30 -5.62 16.15 9.62
CA PHE A 30 -6.25 16.63 8.38
C PHE A 30 -5.51 17.83 7.79
N ALA A 31 -4.80 18.62 8.60
CA ALA A 31 -4.05 19.80 8.16
C ALA A 31 -2.64 19.49 7.63
N ASN A 32 -2.16 18.26 7.75
CA ASN A 32 -0.85 17.84 7.23
C ASN A 32 -0.79 17.93 5.69
N LYS A 33 -0.43 19.11 5.19
CA LYS A 33 -0.12 19.42 3.78
C LYS A 33 1.20 18.80 3.30
N GLY A 34 2.00 18.24 4.20
CA GLY A 34 3.09 17.35 3.84
C GLY A 34 2.52 15.97 3.60
N ALA A 35 2.09 15.69 2.36
CA ALA A 35 1.74 14.34 1.96
C ALA A 35 2.97 13.45 2.15
N VAL A 36 3.08 12.81 3.31
CA VAL A 36 4.05 11.74 3.53
C VAL A 36 3.64 10.63 2.56
N LEU A 37 4.32 10.56 1.41
CA LEU A 37 4.11 9.57 0.35
C LEU A 37 4.24 8.10 0.82
N ASP A 38 4.64 7.88 2.08
CA ASP A 38 4.76 6.55 2.68
C ASP A 38 3.46 6.04 3.34
N ARG A 39 2.33 6.77 3.21
CA ARG A 39 1.04 6.29 3.71
C ARG A 39 0.50 5.15 2.83
N ARG A 40 0.66 3.91 3.31
CA ARG A 40 0.03 2.73 2.71
C ARG A 40 -1.48 2.76 2.93
N THR A 41 -2.21 2.73 1.83
CA THR A 41 -3.69 2.70 1.83
C THR A 41 -4.17 1.34 1.36
N THR A 42 -5.06 0.71 2.12
CA THR A 42 -5.75 -0.51 1.68
C THR A 42 -6.93 -0.13 0.80
N ILE A 43 -6.97 -0.67 -0.41
CA ILE A 43 -8.05 -0.46 -1.38
C ILE A 43 -8.78 -1.77 -1.65
N TYR A 44 -10.09 -1.69 -1.84
CA TYR A 44 -10.92 -2.83 -2.22
C TYR A 44 -11.22 -2.77 -3.71
N LEU A 45 -10.95 -3.86 -4.41
CA LEU A 45 -11.13 -3.99 -5.85
C LEU A 45 -11.96 -5.24 -6.15
N SER A 46 -12.67 -5.21 -7.28
CA SER A 46 -13.30 -6.43 -7.81
C SER A 46 -12.23 -7.49 -8.10
N GLN A 47 -12.63 -8.76 -8.07
CA GLN A 47 -11.72 -9.87 -8.32
C GLN A 47 -11.06 -9.78 -9.70
N ASP A 48 -11.81 -9.33 -10.71
CA ASP A 48 -11.31 -9.20 -12.07
C ASP A 48 -10.27 -8.08 -12.20
N ASN A 49 -10.53 -6.92 -11.59
CA ASN A 49 -9.57 -5.82 -11.54
C ASN A 49 -8.29 -6.23 -10.80
N TRP A 50 -8.41 -7.02 -9.73
CA TRP A 50 -7.27 -7.53 -8.99
C TRP A 50 -6.41 -8.49 -9.80
N LYS A 51 -7.03 -9.37 -10.59
CA LYS A 51 -6.32 -10.28 -11.51
C LYS A 51 -5.59 -9.48 -12.60
N ALA A 52 -6.27 -8.52 -13.23
CA ALA A 52 -5.69 -7.69 -14.27
C ALA A 52 -4.46 -6.90 -13.76
N LEU A 53 -4.57 -6.29 -12.57
CA LEU A 53 -3.45 -5.57 -11.95
C LEU A 53 -2.25 -6.47 -11.65
N LYS A 54 -2.49 -7.69 -11.16
CA LYS A 54 -1.41 -8.64 -10.90
C LYS A 54 -0.71 -9.08 -12.17
N LEU A 55 -1.47 -9.38 -13.23
CA LEU A 55 -0.90 -9.78 -14.51
C LEU A 55 0.01 -8.68 -15.05
N ARG A 56 -0.49 -7.44 -15.08
CA ARG A 56 0.23 -6.28 -15.56
C ARG A 56 1.47 -5.94 -14.71
N SER A 57 1.41 -6.17 -13.39
CA SER A 57 2.57 -6.02 -12.50
C SER A 57 3.71 -6.98 -12.86
N VAL A 58 3.39 -8.22 -13.28
CA VAL A 58 4.39 -9.19 -13.71
C VAL A 58 4.96 -8.82 -15.08
N GLU A 59 4.12 -8.37 -16.01
CA GLU A 59 4.54 -7.98 -17.36
C GLU A 59 5.44 -6.74 -17.37
N GLU A 60 5.09 -5.71 -16.61
CA GLU A 60 5.86 -4.46 -16.54
C GLU A 60 7.02 -4.52 -15.54
N GLY A 61 7.12 -5.57 -14.72
CA GLY A 61 8.12 -5.67 -13.65
C GLY A 61 7.98 -4.60 -12.56
N LYS A 62 6.83 -3.91 -12.51
CA LYS A 62 6.54 -2.81 -11.57
C LYS A 62 5.77 -3.31 -10.35
N ASN A 63 5.93 -2.61 -9.23
CA ASN A 63 5.13 -2.88 -8.06
C ASN A 63 3.67 -2.40 -8.26
N LEU A 64 2.72 -3.07 -7.62
CA LEU A 64 1.30 -2.71 -7.66
C LEU A 64 1.07 -1.25 -7.25
N SER A 65 1.80 -0.74 -6.26
CA SER A 65 1.68 0.65 -5.82
C SER A 65 2.09 1.64 -6.91
N GLU A 66 3.16 1.35 -7.65
CA GLU A 66 3.64 2.20 -8.76
C GLU A 66 2.62 2.20 -9.89
N LEU A 67 2.10 1.02 -10.24
CA LEU A 67 1.11 0.86 -11.29
C LEU A 67 -0.20 1.56 -10.96
N VAL A 68 -0.65 1.50 -9.71
CA VAL A 68 -1.83 2.26 -9.24
C VAL A 68 -1.55 3.77 -9.27
N ASN A 69 -0.35 4.21 -8.90
CA ASN A 69 0.00 5.63 -8.95
C ASN A 69 0.04 6.17 -10.38
N ASP A 70 0.57 5.40 -11.33
CA ASP A 70 0.56 5.72 -12.76
C ASP A 70 -0.89 5.85 -13.26
N LEU A 71 -1.75 4.88 -12.94
CA LEU A 71 -3.18 4.91 -13.31
C LEU A 71 -3.92 6.12 -12.73
N VAL A 72 -3.67 6.46 -11.47
CA VAL A 72 -4.29 7.63 -10.83
C VAL A 72 -3.78 8.92 -11.44
N SER A 73 -2.48 9.02 -11.70
CA SER A 73 -1.86 10.19 -12.34
C SER A 73 -2.41 10.41 -13.75
N ASP A 74 -2.52 9.34 -14.54
CA ASP A 74 -3.13 9.39 -15.88
C ASP A 74 -4.60 9.82 -15.83
N TYR A 75 -5.37 9.34 -14.85
CA TYR A 75 -6.77 9.71 -14.68
C TYR A 75 -6.93 11.18 -14.28
N LEU A 76 -6.09 11.67 -13.36
CA LEU A 76 -6.13 13.05 -12.90
C LEU A 76 -5.55 14.04 -13.92
N GLY A 77 -4.55 13.63 -14.72
CA GLY A 77 -3.94 14.47 -15.75
C GLY A 77 -4.74 14.58 -17.05
N LYS A 78 -5.68 13.66 -17.29
CA LYS A 78 -6.65 13.74 -18.41
C LYS A 78 -7.90 14.56 -18.08
N ARG A 79 -7.93 15.21 -16.91
CA ARG A 79 -9.04 15.99 -16.39
C ARG A 79 -8.73 17.47 -16.44
#